data_AF-A0A1F5JVZ3-F1
#
_entry.id   AF-A0A1F5JVZ3-F1
#
_cell.length_a   1.000
_cell.length_b   1.000
_cell.length_c   1.000
_cell.angle_alpha   90.00
_cell.angle_beta   90.00
_cell.angle_gamma   90.00
#
_symmetry.space_group_name_H-M   'P 1'
#
loop_
_entity.id
_entity.type
_entity.pdbx_description
1 polymer ?
#
loop_
_entity_poly.entity_id
_entity_poly.type
_entity_poly.pdbx_seq_one_letter_code
_entity_poly.pdbx_strand_id
1 'polypeptide(L)'
;MKTWQRYWLYATVIFFSVHLIRDIMQDLRIYNLLSDTLVKQDLSKTPGWYWRVFNTYLIGTIEILFAGYCFKKGTFALPGYLTIFIAALFITVWSFYWVFL
;
A
#
# COMPACT_ATOMS: atom_id res chain seq x y z
N MET A 1 -14.78 -18.05 -0.25
CA MET A 1 -14.79 -16.66 0.24
C MET A 1 -16.16 -16.03 0.03
N LYS A 2 -16.58 -15.12 0.93
CA LYS A 2 -17.77 -14.27 0.73
C LYS A 2 -17.50 -13.24 -0.38
N THR A 3 -18.56 -12.73 -1.00
CA THR A 3 -18.45 -11.77 -2.11
C THR A 3 -17.67 -10.50 -1.73
N TRP A 4 -17.98 -9.90 -0.58
CA TRP A 4 -17.27 -8.70 -0.11
C TRP A 4 -15.78 -8.95 0.14
N GLN A 5 -15.40 -10.15 0.62
CA GLN A 5 -14.01 -10.53 0.84
C GLN A 5 -13.24 -10.56 -0.48
N ARG A 6 -13.88 -11.08 -1.53
CA ARG A 6 -13.29 -11.12 -2.87
C ARG A 6 -13.07 -9.71 -3.43
N TYR A 7 -14.07 -8.83 -3.31
CA TYR A 7 -13.94 -7.43 -3.72
C TYR A 7 -12.89 -6.67 -2.91
N TRP A 8 -12.81 -6.92 -1.60
CA TRP A 8 -11.75 -6.39 -0.75
C TRP A 8 -10.37 -6.76 -1.29
N LEU A 9 -10.11 -8.05 -1.55
CA LEU A 9 -8.80 -8.49 -2.06
C LEU A 9 -8.47 -7.87 -3.42
N TYR A 10 -9.45 -7.69 -4.31
CA TYR A 10 -9.23 -6.96 -5.56
C TYR A 10 -8.85 -5.50 -5.31
N ALA A 11 -9.58 -4.83 -4.41
CA ALA A 11 -9.28 -3.46 -4.03
C ALA A 11 -7.88 -3.33 -3.42
N THR A 12 -7.49 -4.25 -2.52
CA THR A 12 -6.15 -4.34 -1.94
C THR A 12 -5.09 -4.44 -3.03
N VAL A 13 -5.23 -5.40 -3.96
CA VAL A 13 -4.25 -5.60 -5.03
C VAL A 13 -4.12 -4.35 -5.89
N ILE A 14 -5.24 -3.77 -6.33
CA ILE A 14 -5.23 -2.55 -7.16
C ILE A 14 -4.59 -1.38 -6.41
N PHE A 15 -5.04 -1.11 -5.18
CA PHE A 15 -4.58 0.02 -4.38
C PHE A 15 -3.07 -0.04 -4.12
N PHE A 16 -2.56 -1.19 -3.66
CA PHE A 16 -1.14 -1.34 -3.39
C PHE A 16 -0.30 -1.40 -4.66
N SER A 17 -0.82 -1.96 -5.76
CA SER A 17 -0.13 -1.92 -7.06
C SER A 17 0.04 -0.48 -7.55
N VAL A 18 -1.00 0.35 -7.45
CA VAL A 18 -0.91 1.77 -7.81
C VAL A 18 0.11 2.50 -6.96
N HIS A 19 0.15 2.26 -5.64
CA HIS A 19 1.15 2.85 -4.75
C HIS A 19 2.58 2.41 -5.09
N LEU A 20 2.80 1.11 -5.34
CA LEU A 20 4.09 0.59 -5.75
C LEU A 20 4.55 1.20 -7.07
N ILE A 21 3.67 1.22 -8.08
CA ILE A 21 3.99 1.78 -9.39
C ILE A 21 4.35 3.26 -9.27
N ARG A 22 3.55 4.04 -8.52
CA ARG A 22 3.86 5.45 -8.23
C ARG A 22 5.25 5.59 -7.63
N ASP A 23 5.56 4.82 -6.59
CA ASP A 23 6.82 4.93 -5.88
C ASP A 23 8.01 4.56 -6.77
N ILE A 24 7.89 3.50 -7.59
CA ILE A 24 8.89 3.11 -8.58
C ILE A 24 9.10 4.23 -9.60
N MET A 25 8.00 4.80 -10.13
CA MET A 25 8.07 5.88 -11.12
C MET A 25 8.75 7.13 -10.55
N GLN A 26 8.41 7.53 -9.34
CA GLN A 26 9.03 8.68 -8.66
C GLN A 26 10.53 8.44 -8.43
N ASP A 27 10.92 7.23 -7.99
CA ASP A 27 12.32 6.89 -7.75
C ASP A 27 13.14 6.83 -9.06
N LEU A 28 12.49 6.46 -10.17
CA LEU A 28 13.05 6.51 -11.54
C LEU A 28 12.97 7.90 -12.19
N ARG A 29 12.43 8.92 -11.50
CA ARG A 29 12.22 10.28 -12.02
C ARG A 29 11.32 10.33 -13.27
N ILE A 30 10.36 9.41 -13.35
CA ILE A 30 9.33 9.38 -14.40
C ILE A 30 8.11 10.12 -13.85
N TYR A 31 7.77 11.24 -14.48
CA TYR A 31 6.75 12.19 -14.03
C TYR A 31 5.54 12.13 -14.97
N ASN A 32 4.41 11.63 -14.45
CA ASN A 32 3.12 11.50 -15.15
C ASN A 32 1.96 11.62 -14.15
N LEU A 33 0.71 11.49 -14.62
CA LEU A 33 -0.48 11.62 -13.77
C LEU A 33 -0.43 10.80 -12.46
N LEU A 34 0.14 9.59 -12.48
CA LEU A 34 0.22 8.71 -11.31
C LEU A 34 1.40 9.04 -10.39
N SER A 35 2.46 9.66 -10.90
CA SER A 35 3.70 9.94 -10.15
C SER A 35 3.92 11.42 -9.82
N ASP A 36 3.20 12.33 -10.45
CA ASP A 36 3.30 13.80 -10.23
C ASP A 36 2.39 14.29 -9.12
N THR A 37 1.35 13.52 -8.81
CA THR A 37 0.51 13.78 -7.65
C THR A 37 1.07 13.05 -6.44
N LEU A 38 1.11 13.72 -5.29
CA LEU A 38 1.58 13.13 -4.03
C LEU A 38 3.02 12.60 -4.16
N VAL A 39 3.93 13.47 -4.62
CA VAL A 39 5.38 13.24 -4.72
C VAL A 39 6.02 13.21 -3.35
N LYS A 40 6.73 12.11 -3.01
CA LYS A 40 7.47 11.97 -1.76
C LYS A 40 8.18 13.28 -1.40
N GLN A 41 7.78 13.89 -0.29
CA GLN A 41 8.41 15.09 0.24
C GLN A 41 9.87 14.80 0.63
N ASP A 42 10.66 15.86 0.69
CA ASP A 42 12.05 15.83 1.14
C ASP A 42 12.19 15.08 2.48
N LEU A 43 13.14 14.15 2.52
CA LEU A 43 13.47 13.33 3.68
C LEU A 43 13.78 14.16 4.93
N SER A 44 14.28 15.38 4.76
CA SER A 44 14.58 16.30 5.86
C SER A 44 13.33 16.78 6.61
N LYS A 45 12.14 16.70 5.99
CA LYS A 45 10.87 17.15 6.57
C LYS A 45 10.08 16.03 7.24
N THR A 46 10.49 14.78 7.08
CA THR A 46 9.81 13.62 7.66
C THR A 46 10.56 13.05 8.86
N PRO A 47 9.88 12.64 9.95
CA PRO A 47 10.53 11.94 11.04
C PRO A 47 11.26 10.67 10.54
N GLY A 48 12.52 10.47 10.92
CA GLY A 48 13.34 9.36 10.40
C GLY A 48 12.79 7.95 10.70
N TRP A 49 11.89 7.81 11.69
CA TRP A 49 11.20 6.54 11.95
C TRP A 49 10.14 6.23 10.88
N TYR A 50 9.55 7.25 10.24
CA TYR A 50 8.45 7.10 9.29
C TYR A 50 8.87 6.18 8.16
N TRP A 51 9.98 6.49 7.49
CA TRP A 51 10.45 5.71 6.34
C TRP A 51 11.06 4.35 6.70
N ARG A 52 11.53 4.16 7.95
CA ARG A 52 12.03 2.86 8.42
C ARG A 52 10.90 1.88 8.72
N VAL A 53 9.80 2.39 9.27
CA VAL A 53 8.64 1.59 9.67
C VAL A 53 7.65 1.44 8.51
N PHE A 54 7.45 2.50 7.72
CA PHE A 54 6.52 2.55 6.60
C PHE A 54 7.27 2.48 5.27
N ASN A 55 7.80 1.30 5.00
CA ASN A 55 8.33 0.95 3.70
C ASN A 55 7.17 0.49 2.79
N THR A 56 6.68 1.40 1.95
CA THR A 56 5.61 1.17 0.97
C THR A 56 5.89 -0.03 0.06
N TYR A 57 7.16 -0.27 -0.31
CA TYR A 57 7.56 -1.42 -1.11
C TYR A 57 7.29 -2.74 -0.41
N LEU A 58 7.73 -2.84 0.84
CA LEU A 58 7.55 -4.04 1.65
C LEU A 58 6.07 -4.28 1.94
N ILE A 59 5.36 -3.24 2.39
CA ILE A 59 3.94 -3.33 2.73
C ILE A 59 3.12 -3.73 1.51
N GLY A 60 3.28 -3.02 0.39
CA GLY A 60 2.52 -3.30 -0.84
C GLY A 60 2.80 -4.70 -1.39
N THR A 61 4.05 -5.16 -1.33
CA THR A 61 4.40 -6.52 -1.77
C THR A 61 3.75 -7.58 -0.88
N ILE A 62 3.81 -7.43 0.45
CA ILE A 62 3.19 -8.37 1.39
C ILE A 62 1.67 -8.45 1.18
N GLU A 63 1.02 -7.30 0.99
CA GLU A 63 -0.43 -7.19 0.75
C GLU A 63 -0.86 -7.91 -0.52
N ILE A 64 -0.15 -7.69 -1.63
CA ILE A 64 -0.41 -8.39 -2.89
C ILE A 64 -0.18 -9.90 -2.74
N LEU A 65 0.86 -10.32 -2.02
CA LEU A 65 1.14 -11.74 -1.79
C LEU A 65 0.06 -12.41 -0.92
N PHE A 66 -0.40 -11.76 0.14
CA PHE A 66 -1.49 -12.27 0.98
C PHE A 66 -2.80 -12.35 0.21
N ALA A 67 -3.13 -11.34 -0.59
CA ALA A 67 -4.29 -11.38 -1.47
C ALA A 67 -4.19 -12.52 -2.50
N GLY A 68 -3.04 -12.66 -3.17
CA GLY A 68 -2.77 -13.76 -4.09
C GLY A 68 -2.90 -15.14 -3.44
N TYR A 69 -2.42 -15.29 -2.20
CA TYR A 69 -2.59 -16.50 -1.41
C TYR A 69 -4.07 -16.82 -1.14
N CYS A 70 -4.86 -15.83 -0.71
CA CYS A 70 -6.29 -15.99 -0.47
C CYS A 70 -7.07 -16.34 -1.74
N PHE A 71 -6.74 -15.72 -2.88
CA PHE A 71 -7.31 -16.09 -4.18
C PHE A 71 -6.96 -17.53 -4.54
N LYS A 72 -5.69 -17.92 -4.41
CA LYS A 72 -5.21 -19.29 -4.72
C LYS A 72 -5.88 -20.35 -3.84
N LYS A 73 -6.12 -20.06 -2.56
CA LYS A 73 -6.77 -20.99 -1.63
C LYS A 73 -8.29 -20.95 -1.67
N GLY A 74 -8.89 -19.91 -2.25
CA GLY A 74 -10.34 -19.70 -2.21
C GLY A 74 -10.89 -19.38 -0.82
N THR A 75 -10.03 -19.05 0.14
CA THR A 75 -10.36 -18.74 1.54
C THR A 75 -9.75 -17.40 1.97
N PHE A 76 -10.46 -16.66 2.84
CA PHE A 76 -9.96 -15.38 3.34
C PHE A 76 -8.94 -15.63 4.46
N ALA A 77 -9.29 -16.49 5.43
CA ALA A 77 -8.42 -16.94 6.53
C ALA A 77 -7.64 -15.79 7.22
N LEU A 78 -6.61 -16.14 8.00
CA LEU A 78 -5.77 -15.15 8.68
C LEU A 78 -5.11 -14.15 7.70
N PRO A 79 -4.52 -14.56 6.56
CA PRO A 79 -3.89 -13.61 5.64
C PRO A 79 -4.84 -12.54 5.11
N GLY A 80 -6.09 -12.89 4.81
CA GLY A 80 -7.10 -11.92 4.39
C GLY A 80 -7.43 -10.92 5.49
N TYR A 81 -7.57 -11.33 6.75
CA TYR A 81 -7.78 -10.38 7.84
C TYR A 81 -6.55 -9.47 8.07
N LEU A 82 -5.35 -10.00 7.88
CA LEU A 82 -4.12 -9.20 7.93
C LEU A 82 -4.10 -8.13 6.83
N THR A 83 -4.61 -8.41 5.63
CA THR A 83 -4.72 -7.36 4.59
C THR A 83 -5.61 -6.19 5.00
N ILE A 84 -6.69 -6.44 5.75
CA ILE A 84 -7.55 -5.36 6.28
C ILE A 84 -6.78 -4.53 7.30
N PHE A 85 -6.12 -5.20 8.24
CA PHE A 85 -5.40 -4.54 9.31
C PHE A 85 -4.22 -3.71 8.81
N ILE A 86 -3.40 -4.28 7.92
CA ILE A 86 -2.24 -3.59 7.35
C ILE A 86 -2.68 -2.43 6.46
N ALA A 87 -3.70 -2.59 5.62
CA ALA A 87 -4.27 -1.49 4.83
C ALA A 87 -4.81 -0.35 5.70
N ALA A 88 -5.50 -0.64 6.80
CA ALA A 88 -6.00 0.38 7.71
C ALA A 88 -4.86 1.17 8.37
N LEU A 89 -3.81 0.48 8.84
CA LEU A 89 -2.61 1.12 9.37
C LEU A 89 -1.90 1.98 8.31
N PHE A 90 -1.74 1.43 7.11
CA PHE A 90 -1.11 2.12 5.99
C PHE A 90 -1.87 3.40 5.64
N ILE A 91 -3.18 3.34 5.43
CA ILE A 91 -4.00 4.50 5.08
C ILE A 91 -3.94 5.55 6.18
N THR A 92 -4.00 5.15 7.45
CA THR A 92 -3.93 6.08 8.59
C THR A 92 -2.62 6.85 8.57
N VAL A 93 -1.49 6.16 8.44
CA VAL A 93 -0.18 6.80 8.49
C VAL A 93 0.15 7.57 7.22
N TRP A 94 -0.24 7.05 6.06
CA TRP A 94 -0.10 7.75 4.78
C TRP A 94 -0.91 9.04 4.76
N SER A 95 -2.14 9.01 5.28
CA SER A 95 -2.98 10.22 5.40
C SER A 95 -2.38 11.19 6.41
N PHE A 96 -1.84 10.69 7.53
CA PHE A 96 -1.17 11.55 8.50
C PHE A 96 0.01 12.29 7.87
N TYR A 97 0.82 11.58 7.10
CA TYR A 97 1.94 12.17 6.36
C TYR A 97 1.50 13.25 5.38
N TRP A 98 0.43 13.02 4.61
CA TRP A 98 0.00 14.01 3.61
C TRP A 98 -0.76 15.21 4.18
N VAL A 99 -1.37 15.06 5.36
CA VAL A 99 -2.22 16.10 5.96
C VAL A 99 -1.47 16.93 7.00
N PHE A 100 -0.54 16.32 7.75
CA PHE A 100 0.09 16.95 8.91
C PHE A 100 1.62 17.11 8.80
N LEU A 101 2.27 16.52 7.80
CA LEU A 101 3.72 16.65 7.56
C LEU A 101 3.98 17.34 6.21
#